data_AF-A0A2E2CNU1-F1
#
_entry.id   AF-A0A2E2CNU1-F1
#
_cell.length_a   1.000
_cell.length_b   1.000
_cell.length_c   1.000
_cell.angle_alpha   90.00
_cell.angle_beta   90.00
_cell.angle_gamma   90.00
#
_symmetry.space_group_name_H-M   'P 1'
#
loop_
_entity.id
_entity.type
_entity.pdbx_description
1 polymer ?
#
loop_
_entity_poly.entity_id
_entity_poly.type
_entity_poly.pdbx_seq_one_letter_code
_entity_poly.pdbx_strand_id
1 'polypeptide(L)'
;MAEEGELPKGVLPFHQLPISKSQKFQLLITIMVIISLSLISILCWISFSLPTWSILLILSLVALLSVLFLPTQLAIMNTPVAVNLNHPFIDDEPIGDAEVYVRLSNGEWIKPGKYRVRVNRDEMIGGYSLVEDNEDYSIIGHFSNSKNLKTLQTYVTLINQALSLRDAVNEEQDTIEDAREREELDTGLLDREWMEEEEIPVSGPISRIMSRSE
;
A
#
# COMPACT_ATOMS: atom_id res chain seq x y z
N MET A 1 4.67 11.32 -31.56
CA MET A 1 5.32 12.35 -30.72
C MET A 1 4.36 12.63 -29.58
N ALA A 2 4.55 11.94 -28.46
CA ALA A 2 3.74 12.16 -27.26
C ALA A 2 4.30 13.40 -26.55
N GLU A 3 3.44 14.34 -26.19
CA GLU A 3 3.82 15.53 -25.41
C GLU A 3 4.28 15.07 -24.03
N GLU A 4 5.56 15.32 -23.73
CA GLU A 4 6.22 14.93 -22.49
C GLU A 4 5.49 15.54 -21.28
N GLY A 5 4.89 14.68 -20.45
CA GLY A 5 4.33 15.04 -19.15
C GLY A 5 2.80 15.10 -19.07
N GLU A 6 2.07 14.99 -20.19
CA GLU A 6 0.61 14.93 -20.16
C GLU A 6 0.09 13.48 -20.05
N LEU A 7 -0.90 13.29 -19.17
CA LEU A 7 -1.63 12.02 -19.06
C LEU A 7 -2.23 11.67 -20.43
N PRO A 8 -2.11 10.41 -20.88
CA PRO A 8 -2.75 9.97 -22.11
C PRO A 8 -4.27 10.24 -22.07
N LYS A 9 -4.83 10.60 -23.22
CA LYS A 9 -6.27 10.90 -23.33
C LYS A 9 -7.09 9.68 -22.91
N GLY A 10 -8.02 9.87 -21.97
CA GLY A 10 -8.85 8.79 -21.41
C GLY A 10 -8.33 8.16 -20.12
N VAL A 11 -7.22 8.67 -19.58
CA VAL A 11 -6.70 8.28 -18.25
C VAL A 11 -7.14 9.31 -17.21
N LEU A 12 -7.71 8.84 -16.11
CA LEU A 12 -8.17 9.66 -14.99
C LEU A 12 -7.23 9.54 -13.79
N PRO A 13 -6.75 10.67 -13.24
CA PRO A 13 -5.94 10.67 -12.02
C PRO A 13 -6.79 10.27 -10.81
N PHE A 14 -6.14 9.75 -9.77
CA PHE A 14 -6.79 9.17 -8.60
C PHE A 14 -7.88 10.06 -7.97
N HIS A 15 -7.62 11.37 -7.85
CA HIS A 15 -8.58 12.33 -7.28
C HIS A 15 -9.87 12.49 -8.10
N GLN A 16 -9.96 11.98 -9.33
CA GLN A 16 -11.16 12.03 -10.17
C GLN A 16 -11.94 10.70 -10.14
N LEU A 17 -11.34 9.63 -9.63
CA LEU A 17 -11.93 8.30 -9.61
C LEU A 17 -13.09 8.21 -8.60
N PRO A 18 -14.12 7.38 -8.86
CA PRO A 18 -15.23 7.19 -7.93
C PRO A 18 -14.77 6.57 -6.61
N ILE A 19 -13.74 5.71 -6.61
CA ILE A 19 -13.16 5.12 -5.39
C ILE A 19 -12.61 6.19 -4.42
N SER A 20 -12.20 7.36 -4.95
CA SER A 20 -11.67 8.47 -4.13
C SER A 20 -12.74 9.23 -3.34
N LYS A 21 -14.04 9.01 -3.62
CA LYS A 21 -15.15 9.73 -2.95
C LYS A 21 -15.13 9.55 -1.44
N SER A 22 -14.81 8.34 -0.95
CA SER A 22 -14.72 8.06 0.48
C SER A 22 -13.63 8.90 1.16
N GLN A 23 -12.47 9.05 0.52
CA GLN A 23 -11.36 9.84 1.06
C GLN A 23 -11.67 11.35 1.04
N LYS A 24 -12.31 11.85 -0.02
CA LYS A 24 -12.83 13.23 -0.06
C LYS A 24 -13.81 13.49 1.08
N PHE A 25 -14.70 12.54 1.33
CA PHE A 25 -15.67 12.64 2.41
C PHE A 25 -15.00 12.64 3.78
N GLN A 26 -13.97 11.81 4.00
CA GLN A 26 -13.17 11.83 5.23
C GLN A 26 -12.44 13.16 5.45
N LEU A 27 -11.87 13.75 4.38
CA LEU A 27 -11.27 15.08 4.44
C LEU A 27 -12.30 16.14 4.84
N LEU A 28 -13.48 16.11 4.23
CA LEU A 28 -14.58 17.03 4.55
C LEU A 28 -15.05 16.89 5.99
N ILE A 29 -15.24 15.66 6.49
CA ILE A 29 -15.57 15.41 7.90
C ILE A 29 -14.49 15.99 8.81
N THR A 30 -13.22 15.75 8.50
CA THR A 30 -12.10 16.25 9.31
C THR A 30 -12.13 17.78 9.40
N ILE A 31 -12.34 18.47 8.28
CA ILE A 31 -12.48 19.93 8.24
C ILE A 31 -13.68 20.41 9.06
N MET A 32 -14.84 19.75 8.91
CA MET A 32 -16.06 20.08 9.66
C MET A 32 -15.90 19.89 11.17
N VAL A 33 -15.17 18.85 11.61
CA VAL A 33 -14.87 18.62 13.03
C VAL A 33 -13.97 19.72 13.57
N ILE A 34 -12.92 20.12 12.83
CA ILE A 34 -12.03 21.22 13.26
C ILE A 34 -12.81 22.54 13.35
N ILE A 35 -13.65 22.85 12.36
CA ILE A 35 -14.48 24.07 12.35
C ILE A 35 -15.48 24.04 13.51
N SER A 36 -16.21 22.94 13.71
CA SER A 36 -17.19 22.84 14.79
C SER A 36 -16.55 22.95 16.18
N LEU A 37 -15.40 22.31 16.40
CA LEU A 37 -14.63 22.44 17.64
C LEU A 37 -14.15 23.87 17.89
N SER A 38 -13.71 24.57 16.82
CA SER A 38 -13.31 25.97 16.91
C SER A 38 -14.49 26.88 17.29
N LEU A 39 -15.67 26.64 16.71
CA LEU A 39 -16.89 27.39 17.02
C LEU A 39 -17.36 27.15 18.46
N ILE A 40 -17.34 25.89 18.92
CA ILE A 40 -17.69 25.54 20.32
C ILE A 40 -16.72 26.22 21.29
N SER A 41 -15.42 26.22 20.97
CA SER A 41 -14.40 26.87 21.80
C SER A 41 -14.62 28.39 21.91
N ILE A 42 -14.97 29.05 20.80
CA ILE A 42 -15.33 30.48 20.78
C ILE A 42 -16.62 30.73 21.58
N LEU A 43 -17.62 29.87 21.45
CA LEU A 43 -18.88 30.01 22.19
C LEU A 43 -18.68 29.87 23.71
N CYS A 44 -17.85 28.92 24.14
CA CYS A 44 -17.43 28.76 25.53
C CYS A 44 -16.68 30.00 26.05
N TRP A 45 -15.80 30.58 25.22
CA TRP A 45 -15.08 31.80 25.55
C TRP A 45 -16.03 32.96 25.88
N ILE A 46 -17.07 33.15 25.07
CA ILE A 46 -18.11 34.18 25.28
C ILE A 46 -18.96 33.87 26.52
N SER A 47 -19.41 32.62 26.66
CA SER A 47 -20.38 32.22 27.70
C SER A 47 -19.81 32.28 29.12
N PHE A 48 -18.53 31.94 29.28
CA PHE A 48 -17.85 31.89 30.57
C PHE A 48 -17.01 33.14 30.88
N SER A 49 -17.08 34.18 30.03
CA SER A 49 -16.27 35.41 30.17
C SER A 49 -14.78 35.12 30.41
N LEU A 50 -14.23 34.19 29.63
CA LEU A 50 -12.85 33.76 29.81
C LEU A 50 -11.87 34.92 29.53
N PRO A 51 -10.70 34.94 30.21
CA PRO A 51 -9.73 36.01 30.01
C PRO A 51 -9.18 36.01 28.58
N THR A 52 -8.78 37.18 28.08
CA THR A 52 -8.37 37.38 26.67
C THR A 52 -7.18 36.51 26.23
N TRP A 53 -6.30 36.12 27.16
CA TRP A 53 -5.17 35.23 26.85
C TRP A 53 -5.60 33.83 26.41
N SER A 54 -6.81 33.38 26.76
CA SER A 54 -7.34 32.07 26.36
C SER A 54 -7.58 31.94 24.85
N ILE A 55 -7.70 33.07 24.12
CA ILE A 55 -7.79 33.07 22.65
C ILE A 55 -6.53 32.45 22.03
N LEU A 56 -5.34 32.74 22.60
CA LEU A 56 -4.08 32.17 22.10
C LEU A 56 -4.05 30.65 22.27
N LEU A 57 -4.64 30.12 23.35
CA LEU A 57 -4.76 28.68 23.55
C LEU A 57 -5.70 28.04 22.54
N ILE A 58 -6.85 28.66 22.27
CA ILE A 58 -7.81 28.15 21.28
C ILE A 58 -7.16 28.13 19.90
N LEU A 59 -6.49 29.20 19.49
CA LEU A 59 -5.77 29.27 18.22
C LEU A 59 -4.64 28.23 18.13
N SER A 60 -3.86 28.07 19.21
CA SER A 60 -2.80 27.06 19.27
C SER A 60 -3.36 25.64 19.15
N LEU A 61 -4.50 25.35 19.79
CA LEU A 61 -5.16 24.04 19.73
C LEU A 61 -5.67 23.74 18.31
N VAL A 62 -6.36 24.70 17.69
CA VAL A 62 -6.86 24.56 16.31
C VAL A 62 -5.70 24.39 15.33
N ALA A 63 -4.62 25.15 15.48
CA ALA A 63 -3.42 25.02 14.67
C ALA A 63 -2.76 23.64 14.85
N LEU A 64 -2.64 23.16 16.09
CA LEU A 64 -2.08 21.84 16.39
C LEU A 64 -2.89 20.72 15.72
N LEU A 65 -4.22 20.73 15.87
CA LEU A 65 -5.10 19.74 15.26
C LEU A 65 -5.01 19.79 13.72
N SER A 66 -4.98 21.00 13.15
CA SER A 66 -4.85 21.20 11.71
C SER A 66 -3.55 20.59 11.17
N VAL A 67 -2.42 20.85 11.83
CA VAL A 67 -1.10 20.32 11.44
C VAL A 67 -1.02 18.81 11.61
N LEU A 68 -1.70 18.23 12.61
CA LEU A 68 -1.65 16.80 12.86
C LEU A 68 -2.49 15.99 11.85
N PHE A 69 -3.67 16.48 11.47
CA PHE A 69 -4.66 15.69 10.71
C PHE A 69 -4.79 16.06 9.23
N LEU A 70 -4.60 17.34 8.84
CA LEU A 70 -4.80 17.74 7.44
C LEU A 70 -3.73 17.19 6.49
N PRO A 71 -2.42 17.20 6.81
CA PRO A 71 -1.39 16.83 5.84
C PRO A 71 -1.52 15.38 5.36
N THR A 72 -1.90 14.46 6.25
CA THR A 72 -2.06 13.05 5.91
C THR A 72 -3.23 12.81 4.97
N GLN A 73 -4.37 13.49 5.22
CA GLN A 73 -5.55 13.38 4.36
C GLN A 73 -5.34 14.03 2.99
N LEU A 74 -4.66 15.19 2.96
CA LEU A 74 -4.29 15.85 1.70
C LEU A 74 -3.29 15.03 0.88
N ALA A 75 -2.39 14.32 1.54
CA ALA A 75 -1.45 13.44 0.86
C ALA A 75 -2.19 12.31 0.11
N ILE A 76 -3.13 11.62 0.77
CA ILE A 76 -3.92 10.54 0.14
C ILE A 76 -4.70 11.05 -1.08
N MET A 77 -5.23 12.27 -1.03
CA MET A 77 -5.90 12.89 -2.18
C MET A 77 -4.97 13.13 -3.38
N ASN A 78 -3.69 13.40 -3.12
CA ASN A 78 -2.66 13.62 -4.12
C ASN A 78 -1.90 12.33 -4.47
N THR A 79 -2.56 11.17 -4.37
CA THR A 79 -1.95 9.89 -4.74
C THR A 79 -1.44 9.97 -6.20
N PRO A 80 -0.18 9.59 -6.45
CA PRO A 80 0.45 9.64 -7.77
C PRO A 80 0.05 8.45 -8.67
N VAL A 81 -1.25 8.16 -8.77
CA VAL A 81 -1.82 7.08 -9.60
C VAL A 81 -2.86 7.65 -10.56
N ALA A 82 -2.89 7.10 -11.76
CA ALA A 82 -3.93 7.34 -12.73
C ALA A 82 -4.26 6.05 -13.47
N VAL A 83 -5.52 5.88 -13.85
CA VAL A 83 -6.01 4.66 -14.51
C VAL A 83 -6.91 5.01 -15.68
N ASN A 84 -6.98 4.14 -16.68
CA ASN A 84 -7.89 4.34 -17.82
C ASN A 84 -9.34 3.97 -17.46
N LEU A 85 -10.27 4.32 -18.36
CA LEU A 85 -11.72 4.07 -18.19
C LEU A 85 -12.10 2.60 -17.97
N ASN A 86 -11.28 1.66 -18.46
CA ASN A 86 -11.55 0.23 -18.34
C ASN A 86 -11.04 -0.37 -17.01
N HIS A 87 -10.49 0.44 -16.10
CA HIS A 87 -9.98 -0.08 -14.84
C HIS A 87 -11.11 -0.27 -13.82
N PRO A 88 -11.09 -1.34 -12.99
CA PRO A 88 -12.06 -1.58 -11.90
C PRO A 88 -12.16 -0.50 -10.81
N PHE A 89 -11.36 0.57 -10.91
CA PHE A 89 -11.48 1.72 -10.03
C PHE A 89 -12.55 2.71 -10.51
N ILE A 90 -13.04 2.53 -11.74
CA ILE A 90 -14.06 3.36 -12.37
C ILE A 90 -15.38 2.58 -12.45
N ASP A 91 -15.34 1.39 -13.03
CA ASP A 91 -16.51 0.53 -13.20
C ASP A 91 -16.11 -0.95 -13.10
N ASP A 92 -17.02 -1.79 -12.61
CA ASP A 92 -16.78 -3.21 -12.37
C ASP A 92 -16.86 -4.05 -13.66
N GLU A 93 -17.43 -3.49 -14.74
CA GLU A 93 -17.57 -4.13 -16.05
C GLU A 93 -16.63 -3.51 -17.09
N PRO A 94 -15.36 -3.97 -17.18
CA PRO A 94 -14.41 -3.47 -18.16
C PRO A 94 -14.75 -3.96 -19.58
N ILE A 95 -14.70 -3.07 -20.57
CA ILE A 95 -14.98 -3.39 -21.98
C ILE A 95 -13.69 -3.67 -22.78
N GLY A 96 -12.52 -3.30 -22.24
CA GLY A 96 -11.22 -3.55 -22.88
C GLY A 96 -10.07 -3.51 -21.88
N ASP A 97 -8.83 -3.39 -22.38
CA ASP A 97 -7.65 -3.50 -21.54
C ASP A 97 -7.58 -2.40 -20.48
N ALA A 98 -7.24 -2.78 -19.25
CA ALA A 98 -6.96 -1.88 -18.16
C ALA A 98 -5.51 -1.37 -18.24
N GLU A 99 -5.31 -0.09 -17.93
CA GLU A 99 -4.00 0.54 -17.88
C GLU A 99 -3.83 1.35 -16.60
N VAL A 100 -2.61 1.31 -16.05
CA VAL A 100 -2.22 2.02 -14.82
C VAL A 100 -0.99 2.85 -15.11
N TYR A 101 -1.01 4.09 -14.65
CA TYR A 101 0.09 5.06 -14.76
C TYR A 101 0.46 5.57 -13.37
N VAL A 102 1.75 5.74 -13.14
CA VAL A 102 2.31 6.25 -11.90
C VAL A 102 3.06 7.54 -12.17
N ARG A 103 2.83 8.55 -11.32
CA ARG A 103 3.52 9.84 -11.43
C ARG A 103 4.83 9.80 -10.66
N LEU A 104 5.93 10.10 -11.33
CA LEU A 104 7.23 10.29 -10.70
C LEU A 104 7.39 11.71 -10.13
N SER A 105 8.45 11.90 -9.34
CA SER A 105 8.78 13.19 -8.72
C SER A 105 9.14 14.29 -9.74
N ASN A 106 9.62 13.93 -10.93
CA ASN A 106 9.87 14.84 -12.04
C ASN A 106 8.57 15.32 -12.73
N GLY A 107 7.41 14.76 -12.34
CA GLY A 107 6.10 15.09 -12.89
C GLY A 107 5.67 14.20 -14.05
N GLU A 108 6.55 13.33 -14.54
CA GLU A 108 6.31 12.39 -15.63
C GLU A 108 5.39 11.25 -15.20
N TRP A 109 4.56 10.78 -16.14
CA TRP A 109 3.69 9.62 -15.96
C TRP A 109 4.27 8.42 -16.69
N ILE A 110 4.56 7.35 -15.95
CA ILE A 110 5.13 6.13 -16.50
C ILE A 110 4.12 4.99 -16.33
N LYS A 111 4.02 4.14 -17.35
CA LYS A 111 3.27 2.88 -17.29
C LYS A 111 4.15 1.81 -16.63
N PRO A 112 3.85 1.34 -15.41
CA PRO A 112 4.63 0.29 -14.78
C PRO A 112 4.50 -1.02 -15.56
N GLY A 113 5.53 -1.86 -15.48
CA GLY A 113 5.55 -3.17 -16.13
C GLY A 113 4.62 -4.20 -15.50
N LYS A 114 4.99 -5.47 -15.62
CA LYS A 114 4.24 -6.62 -15.07
C LYS A 114 4.43 -6.77 -13.55
N TYR A 115 5.60 -6.41 -13.04
CA TYR A 115 5.95 -6.63 -11.64
C TYR A 115 5.26 -5.63 -10.70
N ARG A 116 5.08 -6.05 -9.45
CA ARG A 116 4.66 -5.15 -8.36
C ARG A 116 5.77 -4.13 -8.10
N VAL A 117 5.42 -3.02 -7.48
CA VAL A 117 6.37 -1.94 -7.17
C VAL A 117 6.63 -1.84 -5.68
N ARG A 118 7.84 -1.41 -5.33
CA ARG A 118 8.26 -1.09 -3.95
C ARG A 118 8.99 0.25 -3.92
N VAL A 119 9.04 0.86 -2.74
CA VAL A 119 9.85 2.05 -2.50
C VAL A 119 11.21 1.65 -1.94
N ASN A 120 12.27 2.12 -2.58
CA ASN A 120 13.64 2.02 -2.09
C ASN A 120 14.16 3.42 -1.75
N ARG A 121 14.96 3.55 -0.69
CA ARG A 121 15.55 4.82 -0.29
C ARG A 121 16.72 5.14 -1.22
N ASP A 122 16.69 6.30 -1.86
CA ASP A 122 17.82 6.77 -2.67
C ASP A 122 18.80 7.53 -1.77
N GLU A 123 20.01 7.01 -1.61
CA GLU A 123 21.06 7.65 -0.80
C GLU A 123 21.81 8.75 -1.56
N MET A 124 21.78 8.72 -2.90
CA MET A 124 22.56 9.61 -3.75
C MET A 124 21.84 10.94 -3.98
N ILE A 125 20.56 10.87 -4.37
CA ILE A 125 19.72 12.05 -4.62
C ILE A 125 18.93 12.42 -3.35
N GLY A 126 18.76 11.46 -2.44
CA GLY A 126 17.89 11.60 -1.28
C GLY A 126 16.42 11.36 -1.64
N GLY A 127 15.63 10.92 -0.66
CA GLY A 127 14.22 10.57 -0.87
C GLY A 127 14.05 9.09 -1.21
N TYR A 128 13.08 8.79 -2.07
CA TYR A 128 12.70 7.42 -2.40
C TYR A 128 12.51 7.24 -3.91
N SER A 129 13.06 6.15 -4.43
CA SER A 129 12.90 5.68 -5.80
C SER A 129 11.90 4.53 -5.85
N LEU A 130 11.15 4.45 -6.96
CA LEU A 130 10.24 3.34 -7.24
C LEU A 130 11.03 2.24 -7.94
N VAL A 131 10.96 1.03 -7.42
CA VAL A 131 11.61 -0.16 -7.99
C VAL A 131 10.57 -1.24 -8.26
N GLU A 132 10.82 -2.06 -9.27
CA GLU A 132 10.05 -3.28 -9.48
C GLU A 132 10.47 -4.35 -8.47
N ASP A 133 9.51 -5.18 -8.06
CA ASP A 133 9.70 -6.32 -7.17
C ASP A 133 10.04 -7.57 -8.00
N ASN A 134 11.17 -7.52 -8.68
CA ASN A 134 11.77 -8.61 -9.43
C ASN A 134 13.14 -8.98 -8.82
N GLU A 135 13.80 -10.02 -9.37
CA GLU A 135 15.09 -10.49 -8.85
C GLU A 135 16.17 -9.39 -8.87
N ASP A 136 16.13 -8.51 -9.87
CA ASP A 136 17.12 -7.46 -10.11
C ASP A 136 16.80 -6.11 -9.43
N TYR A 137 15.61 -5.98 -8.82
CA TYR A 137 15.07 -4.71 -8.31
C TYR A 137 15.25 -3.53 -9.27
N SER A 138 14.82 -3.70 -10.52
CA SER A 138 14.96 -2.67 -11.57
C SER A 138 14.35 -1.33 -11.14
N ILE A 139 15.13 -0.25 -11.25
CA ILE A 139 14.70 1.10 -10.88
C ILE A 139 13.83 1.67 -12.00
N ILE A 140 12.59 2.05 -11.65
CA ILE A 140 11.66 2.74 -12.56
C ILE A 140 12.03 4.23 -12.61
N GLY A 141 12.29 4.84 -11.45
CA GLY A 141 12.69 6.24 -11.36
C GLY A 141 12.46 6.84 -9.99
N HIS A 142 12.79 8.14 -9.86
CA HIS A 142 12.69 8.85 -8.59
C HIS A 142 11.22 9.18 -8.24
N PHE A 143 10.73 8.63 -7.13
CA PHE A 143 9.30 8.65 -6.78
C PHE A 143 8.91 9.86 -5.92
N SER A 144 9.67 10.15 -4.87
CA SER A 144 9.36 11.26 -3.97
C SER A 144 10.55 11.79 -3.20
N ASN A 145 10.58 13.12 -3.05
CA ASN A 145 11.49 13.82 -2.14
C ASN A 145 11.00 13.82 -0.68
N SER A 146 9.79 13.33 -0.41
CA SER A 146 9.21 13.33 0.94
C SER A 146 9.90 12.35 1.86
N LYS A 147 10.07 12.73 3.14
CA LYS A 147 10.58 11.85 4.20
C LYS A 147 9.49 11.01 4.88
N ASN A 148 8.22 11.20 4.50
CA ASN A 148 7.11 10.49 5.13
C ASN A 148 6.93 9.09 4.53
N LEU A 149 7.68 8.12 5.05
CA LEU A 149 7.64 6.73 4.61
C LEU A 149 6.23 6.12 4.66
N LYS A 150 5.44 6.42 5.70
CA LYS A 150 4.10 5.85 5.87
C LYS A 150 3.17 6.24 4.72
N THR A 151 3.21 7.51 4.31
CA THR A 151 2.46 8.00 3.16
C THR A 151 2.93 7.34 1.87
N LEU A 152 4.24 7.21 1.67
CA LEU A 152 4.81 6.56 0.48
C LEU A 152 4.43 5.08 0.38
N GLN A 153 4.48 4.36 1.51
CA GLN A 153 3.99 2.98 1.59
C GLN A 153 2.51 2.88 1.25
N THR A 154 1.70 3.84 1.71
CA THR A 154 0.27 3.89 1.36
C THR A 154 0.07 4.09 -0.14
N TYR A 155 0.86 4.96 -0.79
CA TYR A 155 0.82 5.13 -2.24
C TYR A 155 1.23 3.84 -2.97
N VAL A 156 2.31 3.19 -2.56
CA VAL A 156 2.78 1.92 -3.14
C VAL A 156 1.72 0.83 -3.02
N THR A 157 1.07 0.69 -1.86
CA THR A 157 -0.02 -0.27 -1.68
C THR A 157 -1.15 -0.01 -2.67
N LEU A 158 -1.55 1.25 -2.83
CA LEU A 158 -2.62 1.63 -3.76
C LEU A 158 -2.22 1.44 -5.23
N ILE A 159 -0.96 1.70 -5.59
CA ILE A 159 -0.41 1.39 -6.92
C ILE A 159 -0.49 -0.12 -7.16
N ASN A 160 -0.03 -0.94 -6.21
CA ASN A 160 -0.02 -2.39 -6.34
C ASN A 160 -1.43 -2.98 -6.42
N GLN A 161 -2.40 -2.40 -5.70
CA GLN A 161 -3.82 -2.75 -5.83
C GLN A 161 -4.37 -2.40 -7.21
N ALA A 162 -4.00 -1.24 -7.78
CA ALA A 162 -4.37 -0.89 -9.14
C ALA A 162 -3.77 -1.90 -10.14
N LEU A 163 -2.47 -2.18 -10.03
CA LEU A 163 -1.80 -3.16 -10.89
C LEU A 163 -2.45 -4.55 -10.76
N SER A 164 -2.84 -5.01 -9.57
CA SER A 164 -3.47 -6.33 -9.44
C SER A 164 -4.82 -6.41 -10.12
N LEU A 165 -5.61 -5.34 -10.03
CA LEU A 165 -6.91 -5.26 -10.71
C LEU A 165 -6.73 -5.15 -12.22
N ARG A 166 -5.72 -4.41 -12.69
CA ARG A 166 -5.34 -4.38 -14.10
C ARG A 166 -5.03 -5.78 -14.63
N ASP A 167 -4.17 -6.52 -13.92
CA ASP A 167 -3.74 -7.86 -14.35
C ASP A 167 -4.94 -8.82 -14.41
N ALA A 168 -5.85 -8.73 -13.43
CA ALA A 168 -7.09 -9.51 -13.41
C ALA A 168 -8.01 -9.22 -14.60
N VAL A 169 -8.12 -7.96 -15.04
CA VAL A 169 -8.91 -7.57 -16.22
C VAL A 169 -8.23 -8.01 -17.52
N ASN A 170 -6.90 -7.91 -17.58
CA ASN A 170 -6.13 -8.23 -18.78
C ASN A 170 -5.82 -9.73 -18.91
N GLU A 171 -6.38 -10.57 -18.02
CA GLU A 171 -6.15 -12.02 -17.96
C GLU A 171 -4.66 -12.41 -17.91
N GLU A 172 -3.81 -11.56 -17.33
CA GLU A 172 -2.41 -11.92 -17.11
C GLU A 172 -2.33 -12.95 -15.99
N GLN A 173 -1.85 -14.16 -16.31
CA GLN A 173 -1.69 -15.30 -15.38
C GLN A 173 -1.12 -14.86 -14.02
N ASP A 174 -1.92 -15.07 -12.98
CA ASP A 174 -1.55 -14.82 -11.60
C ASP A 174 -0.57 -15.89 -11.14
N THR A 175 0.61 -15.46 -10.67
CA THR A 175 1.60 -16.33 -10.03
C THR A 175 1.02 -17.18 -8.88
N ILE A 176 -0.05 -16.71 -8.23
CA ILE A 176 -0.75 -17.43 -7.17
C ILE A 176 -1.70 -18.48 -7.74
N GLU A 177 -2.43 -18.21 -8.82
CA GLU A 177 -3.25 -19.25 -9.48
C GLU A 177 -2.34 -20.32 -10.10
N ASP A 178 -1.22 -19.93 -10.71
CA ASP A 178 -0.17 -20.86 -11.14
C ASP A 178 0.40 -21.67 -9.95
N ALA A 179 0.56 -21.05 -8.77
CA ALA A 179 1.01 -21.75 -7.57
C ALA A 179 -0.06 -22.71 -7.04
N ARG A 180 -1.35 -22.33 -7.08
CA ARG A 180 -2.48 -23.19 -6.73
C ARG A 180 -2.64 -24.34 -7.71
N GLU A 181 -2.49 -24.12 -9.01
CA GLU A 181 -2.46 -25.18 -10.02
C GLU A 181 -1.28 -26.13 -9.75
N ARG A 182 -0.11 -25.64 -9.32
CA ARG A 182 1.02 -26.49 -8.88
C ARG A 182 0.77 -27.21 -7.56
N GLU A 183 -0.05 -26.68 -6.65
CA GLU A 183 -0.49 -27.35 -5.43
C GLU A 183 -1.57 -28.42 -5.72
N GLU A 184 -2.47 -28.15 -6.67
CA GLU A 184 -3.53 -29.07 -7.11
C GLU A 184 -2.98 -30.18 -8.02
N LEU A 185 -1.94 -29.87 -8.79
CA LEU A 185 -1.02 -30.85 -9.35
C LEU A 185 -0.19 -31.44 -8.21
N ASP A 186 -0.85 -32.20 -7.34
CA ASP A 186 -0.29 -33.02 -6.27
C ASP A 186 0.73 -33.97 -6.87
N THR A 187 1.95 -33.48 -7.09
CA THR A 187 3.09 -34.36 -7.31
C THR A 187 3.32 -35.00 -5.96
N GLY A 188 2.69 -36.17 -5.76
CA GLY A 188 2.89 -37.09 -4.64
C GLY A 188 4.34 -37.56 -4.58
N LEU A 189 5.23 -36.62 -4.31
CA LEU A 189 6.66 -36.80 -4.19
C LEU A 189 6.91 -37.25 -2.76
N LEU A 190 6.75 -38.57 -2.63
CA LEU A 190 7.09 -39.46 -1.53
C LEU A 190 5.92 -39.77 -0.60
N ASP A 191 5.07 -40.71 -1.02
CA ASP A 191 4.49 -41.66 -0.09
C ASP A 191 5.62 -42.20 0.79
N ARG A 192 5.67 -41.71 2.04
CA ARG A 192 6.70 -42.13 2.98
C ARG A 192 6.35 -43.53 3.46
N GLU A 193 6.83 -44.53 2.74
CA GLU A 193 6.94 -45.88 3.27
C GLU A 193 7.90 -45.84 4.46
N TRP A 194 7.34 -45.77 5.66
CA TRP A 194 8.09 -46.05 6.87
C TRP A 194 8.51 -47.52 6.79
N MET A 195 9.81 -47.81 6.94
CA MET A 195 10.21 -49.20 7.18
C MET A 195 9.45 -49.71 8.40
N GLU A 196 8.89 -50.90 8.31
CA GLU A 196 8.32 -51.59 9.46
C GLU A 196 9.38 -51.64 10.56
N GLU A 197 8.98 -51.33 11.80
CA GLU A 197 9.86 -51.36 12.96
C GLU A 197 10.34 -52.80 13.18
N GLU A 198 11.48 -53.18 12.60
CA GLU A 198 12.25 -54.30 13.12
C GLU A 198 12.68 -53.90 14.53
N GLU A 199 12.19 -54.63 15.54
CA GLU A 199 12.58 -54.51 16.93
C GLU A 199 14.07 -54.81 17.07
N ILE A 200 14.93 -53.81 16.82
CA ILE A 200 16.37 -53.92 17.09
C ILE A 200 16.49 -53.96 18.62
N PRO A 201 16.99 -55.05 19.24
CA PRO A 201 17.18 -55.09 20.68
C PRO A 201 18.33 -54.15 21.04
N VAL A 202 17.99 -52.90 21.35
CA VAL A 202 18.95 -51.91 21.84
C VAL A 202 19.32 -52.28 23.27
N SER A 203 20.38 -53.07 23.42
CA SER A 203 21.00 -53.33 24.72
C SER A 203 21.71 -52.06 25.22
N GLY A 204 20.96 -51.18 25.88
CA GLY A 204 21.50 -50.00 26.54
C GLY A 204 22.54 -50.34 27.63
N PRO A 205 23.43 -49.42 28.01
CA PRO A 205 24.50 -49.68 28.99
C PRO A 205 23.99 -50.14 30.37
N ILE A 206 22.72 -49.87 30.70
CA ILE A 206 22.06 -50.29 31.95
C ILE A 206 21.78 -51.81 31.95
N SER A 207 21.42 -52.42 30.81
CA SER A 207 21.13 -53.86 30.75
C SER A 207 22.38 -54.73 30.97
N ARG A 208 23.56 -54.24 30.58
CA ARG A 208 24.85 -54.90 30.85
C ARG A 208 25.30 -54.84 32.31
N ILE A 209 24.81 -53.88 33.09
CA ILE A 209 25.17 -53.75 34.51
C ILE A 209 24.34 -54.75 35.34
N MET A 210 23.07 -54.96 35.00
CA MET A 210 22.20 -55.92 35.70
C MET A 210 22.55 -57.38 35.41
N SER A 211 23.16 -57.71 34.26
CA SER A 211 23.58 -59.08 33.95
C SER A 211 24.91 -59.49 34.61
N ARG A 212 25.56 -58.60 35.36
CA ARG A 212 26.86 -58.85 36.00
C ARG A 212 26.76 -58.98 37.53
N SER A 213 25.55 -58.91 38.09
CA SER A 213 25.27 -59.02 39.52
C SER A 213 24.59 -60.34 39.92
N GLU A 214 24.78 -61.40 39.14
CA GLU A 214 24.57 -62.80 39.55
C GLU A 214 25.89 -63.58 39.46
#